data_AF-A0A328S5G0-F1
#
_entry.id   AF-A0A328S5G0-F1
#
_cell.length_a   1.000
_cell.length_b   1.000
_cell.length_c   1.000
_cell.angle_alpha   90.00
_cell.angle_beta   90.00
_cell.angle_gamma   90.00
#
_symmetry.space_group_name_H-M   'P 1'
#
loop_
_entity.id
_entity.type
_entity.pdbx_description
1 polymer ?
#
loop_
_entity_poly.entity_id
_entity_poly.type
_entity_poly.pdbx_seq_one_letter_code
_entity_poly.pdbx_strand_id
1 'polypeptide(L)'
;MEVIFVDDCSTDNSKYIISEYSRKYDNVKGIYLNENSGYGGKPRNIGLKYASGEYIMFLDSDDYYLPNACELLYDRISSEEMDFVSGNFAIDNIDNVVRWNHINIEDEIKIKRIFEKPSLFVLSPAIWSKIYR
;
A
#
# COMPACT_ATOMS: atom_id res chain seq x y z
N MET A 1 -4.18 8.63 10.64
CA MET A 1 -3.30 7.95 9.66
C MET A 1 -1.85 8.27 10.01
N GLU A 2 -0.99 7.26 10.05
CA GLU A 2 0.47 7.43 10.10
C GLU A 2 1.09 6.97 8.77
N VAL A 3 2.27 7.47 8.45
CA VAL A 3 3.03 7.09 7.26
C VAL A 3 4.41 6.62 7.70
N ILE A 4 4.78 5.42 7.29
CA ILE A 4 6.08 4.82 7.62
C ILE A 4 6.85 4.60 6.33
N PHE A 5 7.91 5.38 6.13
CA PHE A 5 8.87 5.16 5.07
C PHE A 5 9.97 4.21 5.57
N VAL A 6 10.28 3.18 4.80
CA VAL A 6 11.40 2.27 5.08
C VAL A 6 12.39 2.35 3.91
N ASP A 7 13.47 3.08 4.13
CA ASP A 7 14.56 3.24 3.18
C ASP A 7 15.48 2.00 3.20
N ASP A 8 15.49 1.23 2.12
CA ASP A 8 16.27 0.00 1.97
C ASP A 8 17.72 0.29 1.54
N CYS A 9 18.38 1.20 2.25
CA CYS A 9 19.75 1.64 1.98
C CYS A 9 19.90 2.29 0.59
N SER A 10 19.06 3.28 0.27
CA SER A 10 19.16 4.04 -0.98
C SER A 10 20.47 4.83 -1.06
N THR A 11 20.99 4.99 -2.28
CA THR A 11 22.24 5.73 -2.56
C THR A 11 22.01 7.12 -3.14
N ASP A 12 20.76 7.48 -3.38
CA ASP A 12 20.33 8.77 -3.90
C ASP A 12 19.78 9.69 -2.79
N ASN A 13 18.99 10.69 -3.16
CA ASN A 13 18.44 11.66 -2.21
C ASN A 13 17.23 11.14 -1.40
N SER A 14 16.81 9.89 -1.57
CA SER A 14 15.62 9.31 -0.91
C SER A 14 15.67 9.49 0.61
N LYS A 15 16.82 9.18 1.23
CA LYS A 15 17.03 9.35 2.67
C LYS A 15 16.81 10.78 3.15
N TYR A 16 17.30 11.76 2.38
CA TYR A 16 17.15 13.18 2.69
C TYR A 16 15.67 13.60 2.62
N ILE A 17 14.98 13.24 1.53
CA ILE A 17 13.56 13.54 1.32
C ILE A 17 12.72 12.96 2.46
N ILE A 18 12.89 11.67 2.78
CA ILE A 18 12.16 11.01 3.88
C ILE A 18 12.40 11.75 5.21
N SER A 19 13.64 12.20 5.45
CA SER A 19 14.01 12.93 6.66
C SER A 19 13.32 14.30 6.74
N GLU A 20 13.17 15.01 5.61
CA GLU A 20 12.43 16.27 5.56
C GLU A 20 10.95 16.07 5.90
N TYR A 21 10.30 15.07 5.30
CA TYR A 21 8.90 14.76 5.58
C TYR A 21 8.69 14.33 7.04
N SER A 22 9.60 13.52 7.59
CA SER A 22 9.54 13.09 9.00
C SER A 22 9.74 14.24 9.99
N ARG A 23 10.48 15.30 9.61
CA ARG A 23 10.60 16.52 10.43
C ARG A 23 9.38 17.43 10.30
N LYS A 24 8.72 17.42 9.15
CA LYS A 24 7.61 18.31 8.83
C LYS A 24 6.28 17.83 9.40
N TYR A 25 6.09 16.52 9.54
CA TYR A 25 4.82 15.93 9.93
C TYR A 25 5.01 14.90 11.06
N ASP A 26 4.34 15.13 12.20
CA ASP A 26 4.46 14.29 13.40
C ASP A 26 3.98 12.84 13.19
N ASN A 27 3.14 12.63 12.19
CA ASN A 27 2.61 11.32 11.82
C ASN A 27 3.44 10.61 10.73
N VAL A 28 4.61 11.14 10.35
CA VAL A 28 5.52 10.53 9.36
C VAL A 28 6.79 10.03 10.05
N LYS A 29 7.15 8.76 9.82
CA LYS A 29 8.32 8.12 10.38
C LYS A 29 9.23 7.59 9.26
N GLY A 30 10.52 7.91 9.33
CA GLY A 30 11.56 7.33 8.48
C GLY A 30 12.36 6.25 9.20
N ILE A 31 12.44 5.06 8.61
CA ILE A 31 13.28 3.94 9.06
C ILE A 31 14.36 3.72 8.00
N TYR A 32 15.61 3.64 8.41
CA TYR A 32 16.75 3.53 7.50
C TYR A 32 17.50 2.23 7.74
N LEU A 33 17.59 1.39 6.72
CA LEU A 33 18.32 0.12 6.79
C LEU A 33 19.80 0.34 6.45
N ASN A 34 20.66 -0.49 7.05
CA ASN A 34 22.11 -0.41 6.85
C ASN A 34 22.61 -1.22 5.64
N GLU A 35 21.73 -2.03 5.05
CA GLU A 35 22.04 -2.92 3.93
C GLU A 35 20.79 -3.05 3.06
N ASN A 36 20.99 -2.96 1.74
CA ASN A 36 19.94 -3.15 0.75
C ASN A 36 19.52 -4.63 0.70
N SER A 37 18.22 -4.87 0.82
CA SER A 37 17.65 -6.22 0.87
C SER A 37 17.34 -6.85 -0.49
N GLY A 38 17.47 -6.08 -1.56
CA GLY A 38 17.20 -6.47 -2.95
C GLY A 38 15.74 -6.34 -3.39
N TYR A 39 14.77 -6.34 -2.46
CA TYR A 39 13.34 -6.30 -2.79
C TYR A 39 12.50 -5.64 -1.69
N GLY A 40 11.33 -5.10 -2.05
CA GLY A 40 10.42 -4.44 -1.10
C GLY A 40 9.85 -5.32 0.03
N GLY A 41 10.08 -6.65 0.01
CA GLY A 41 9.56 -7.57 1.03
C GLY A 41 10.12 -7.31 2.44
N LYS A 42 11.45 -7.18 2.60
CA LYS A 42 12.06 -6.93 3.90
C LYS A 42 11.70 -5.54 4.45
N PRO A 43 11.75 -4.45 3.66
CA PRO A 43 11.29 -3.13 4.09
C PRO A 43 9.84 -3.13 4.58
N ARG A 44 8.90 -3.76 3.85
CA ARG A 44 7.48 -3.86 4.26
C ARG A 44 7.31 -4.59 5.59
N ASN A 45 7.99 -5.73 5.77
CA ASN A 45 7.96 -6.48 7.03
C ASN A 45 8.55 -5.71 8.21
N ILE A 46 9.53 -4.84 7.96
CA ILE A 46 10.06 -3.94 8.98
C ILE A 46 9.03 -2.87 9.29
N GLY A 47 8.47 -2.19 8.29
CA GLY A 47 7.43 -1.17 8.47
C GLY A 47 6.24 -1.67 9.28
N LEU A 48 5.77 -2.89 9.01
CA LEU A 48 4.71 -3.57 9.77
C LEU A 48 4.99 -3.66 11.27
N LYS A 49 6.26 -3.86 11.69
CA LYS A 49 6.62 -3.94 13.11
C LYS A 49 6.54 -2.60 13.84
N TYR A 50 6.56 -1.49 13.10
CA TYR A 50 6.49 -0.13 13.64
C TYR A 50 5.10 0.50 13.45
N ALA A 51 4.22 -0.13 12.68
CA ALA A 51 2.85 0.30 12.49
C ALA A 51 2.03 0.11 13.77
N SER A 52 1.22 1.11 14.09
CA SER A 52 0.33 1.15 15.24
C SER A 52 -1.14 1.34 14.87
N GLY A 53 -1.42 1.61 13.59
CA GLY A 53 -2.78 1.66 13.06
C GLY A 53 -3.47 0.30 13.10
N GLU A 54 -4.78 0.32 13.30
CA GLU A 54 -5.65 -0.88 13.20
C GLU A 54 -5.69 -1.45 11.78
N TYR A 55 -5.47 -0.59 10.77
CA TYR A 55 -5.46 -0.98 9.38
C TYR A 55 -4.13 -0.65 8.72
N ILE A 56 -3.71 -1.52 7.79
CA ILE A 56 -2.47 -1.39 7.03
C ILE A 56 -2.78 -1.20 5.56
N MET A 57 -2.07 -0.25 4.93
CA MET A 57 -2.00 -0.09 3.49
C MET A 57 -0.52 -0.02 3.08
N PHE A 58 -0.20 -0.53 1.90
CA PHE A 58 1.15 -0.44 1.32
C PHE A 58 1.13 0.48 0.11
N LEU A 59 2.16 1.29 -0.07
CA LEU A 59 2.33 2.11 -1.26
C LEU A 59 3.78 2.03 -1.71
N ASP A 60 3.99 1.67 -2.96
CA ASP A 60 5.33 1.68 -3.55
C ASP A 60 5.74 3.12 -3.90
N SER A 61 7.04 3.42 -3.87
CA SER A 61 7.56 4.80 -3.93
C SER A 61 7.41 5.47 -5.30
N ASP A 62 7.14 4.69 -6.34
CA ASP A 62 6.86 5.12 -7.71
C ASP A 62 5.36 5.21 -8.02
N ASP A 63 4.50 4.91 -7.04
CA ASP A 63 3.04 4.99 -7.15
C ASP A 63 2.44 6.13 -6.31
N TYR A 64 1.18 6.44 -6.57
CA TYR A 64 0.40 7.37 -5.77
C TYR A 64 -1.07 6.95 -5.67
N TYR A 65 -1.73 7.35 -4.59
CA TYR A 65 -3.17 7.17 -4.42
C TYR A 65 -3.97 8.32 -5.03
N LEU A 66 -5.16 7.99 -5.55
CA LEU A 66 -6.17 9.00 -5.83
C LEU A 66 -6.63 9.66 -4.52
N PRO A 67 -7.09 10.93 -4.54
CA PRO A 67 -7.40 11.68 -3.32
C PRO A 67 -8.38 11.00 -2.35
N ASN A 68 -9.30 10.16 -2.87
CA ASN A 68 -10.32 9.46 -2.10
C ASN A 68 -10.03 7.96 -1.88
N ALA A 69 -8.86 7.45 -2.30
CA ALA A 69 -8.59 6.01 -2.26
C ALA A 69 -8.57 5.45 -0.83
N CYS A 70 -7.88 6.14 0.09
CA CYS A 70 -7.80 5.70 1.49
C CYS A 70 -9.16 5.72 2.19
N GLU A 71 -9.95 6.78 1.99
CA GLU A 71 -11.29 6.93 2.56
C GLU A 71 -12.23 5.82 2.05
N LEU A 72 -12.26 5.60 0.73
CA LEU A 72 -13.12 4.57 0.13
C LEU A 72 -12.80 3.16 0.63
N LEU A 73 -11.51 2.84 0.75
CA LEU A 73 -11.07 1.54 1.26
C LEU A 73 -11.36 1.39 2.75
N TYR A 74 -11.16 2.46 3.55
CA TYR A 74 -11.45 2.49 4.97
C TYR A 74 -12.94 2.32 5.28
N ASP A 75 -13.81 3.09 4.61
CA ASP A 75 -15.25 2.99 4.78
C ASP A 75 -15.75 1.58 4.48
N ARG A 76 -15.17 0.94 3.46
CA ARG A 76 -15.53 -0.42 3.08
C ARG A 76 -15.10 -1.45 4.12
N ILE A 77 -13.84 -1.44 4.56
CA ILE A 77 -13.34 -2.44 5.52
C ILE A 77 -13.91 -2.23 6.93
N SER A 78 -14.29 -1.01 7.29
CA SER A 78 -14.85 -0.70 8.62
C SER A 78 -16.37 -0.93 8.70
N SER A 79 -17.09 -0.83 7.58
CA SER A 79 -18.54 -1.07 7.55
C SER A 79 -18.92 -2.56 7.63
N GLU A 80 -17.96 -3.47 7.44
CA GLU A 80 -18.19 -4.91 7.38
C GLU A 80 -17.08 -5.66 8.13
N GLU A 81 -17.36 -6.86 8.66
CA GLU A 81 -16.32 -7.71 9.27
C GLU A 81 -15.43 -8.36 8.19
N MET A 82 -14.63 -7.55 7.50
CA MET A 82 -13.71 -7.95 6.43
C MET A 82 -12.26 -7.95 6.91
N ASP A 83 -11.47 -8.92 6.44
CA ASP A 83 -10.03 -8.98 6.74
C ASP A 83 -9.18 -8.15 5.78
N PHE A 84 -9.65 -7.95 4.53
CA PHE A 84 -9.04 -7.01 3.59
C PHE A 84 -10.04 -6.55 2.52
N VAL A 85 -9.77 -5.38 1.93
CA VAL A 85 -10.48 -4.85 0.76
C VAL A 85 -9.45 -4.51 -0.31
N SER A 86 -9.74 -4.87 -1.56
CA SER A 86 -8.90 -4.54 -2.71
C SER A 86 -9.58 -3.53 -3.61
N GLY A 87 -8.90 -2.42 -3.86
CA GLY A 87 -9.22 -1.49 -4.94
C GLY A 87 -8.62 -1.93 -6.28
N ASN A 88 -8.91 -1.14 -7.31
CA ASN A 88 -8.31 -1.25 -8.64
C ASN A 88 -7.11 -0.29 -8.76
N PHE A 89 -6.41 -0.32 -9.89
CA PHE A 89 -5.32 0.62 -10.18
C PHE A 89 -5.39 1.11 -11.63
N ALA A 90 -4.60 2.13 -11.95
CA ALA A 90 -4.39 2.60 -13.31
C ALA A 90 -2.89 2.79 -13.52
N ILE A 91 -2.44 2.66 -14.78
CA ILE A 91 -1.05 2.94 -15.14
C ILE A 91 -1.03 4.38 -15.66
N ASP A 92 -0.32 5.24 -14.95
CA ASP A 92 -0.06 6.61 -15.39
C ASP A 92 1.24 6.64 -16.20
N ASN A 93 1.14 6.76 -17.54
CA ASN A 93 2.30 7.01 -18.38
C ASN A 93 2.38 8.51 -18.67
N ILE A 94 3.60 9.06 -18.71
CA ILE A 94 3.91 10.49 -18.90
C ILE A 94 3.13 11.13 -20.06
N ASP A 95 2.80 10.36 -21.10
CA ASP A 95 2.05 10.83 -22.28
C ASP A 95 0.55 10.47 -22.29
N ASN A 96 0.10 9.50 -21.48
CA ASN A 96 -1.30 9.04 -21.40
C ASN A 96 -1.59 8.25 -20.11
N VAL A 97 -2.67 8.59 -19.41
CA VAL A 97 -3.21 7.73 -18.34
C VAL A 97 -3.93 6.54 -18.98
N VAL A 98 -3.34 5.34 -18.91
CA VAL A 98 -4.00 4.11 -19.33
C VAL A 98 -4.63 3.46 -18.11
N ARG A 99 -5.96 3.60 -17.99
CA ARG A 99 -6.71 2.88 -16.94
C ARG A 99 -6.75 1.40 -17.29
N TRP A 100 -5.93 0.61 -16.61
CA TRP A 100 -6.02 -0.84 -16.67
C TRP A 100 -7.03 -1.32 -15.65
N ASN A 101 -8.23 -1.68 -16.12
CA ASN A 101 -9.15 -2.45 -15.29
C ASN A 101 -8.64 -3.89 -15.18
N HIS A 102 -7.61 -4.13 -14.38
CA HIS A 102 -7.12 -5.48 -14.10
C HIS A 102 -8.22 -6.33 -13.44
N ILE A 103 -9.12 -5.65 -12.72
CA ILE A 103 -10.32 -6.19 -12.14
C ILE A 103 -11.51 -5.69 -12.98
N ASN A 104 -11.81 -6.37 -14.09
CA ASN A 104 -13.13 -6.27 -14.74
C ASN A 104 -14.12 -7.12 -13.93
N ILE A 105 -14.35 -6.73 -12.68
CA ILE A 105 -15.49 -7.25 -11.94
C ILE A 105 -16.51 -6.11 -11.95
N GLU A 106 -17.57 -6.31 -12.72
CA GLU A 106 -18.73 -5.40 -12.73
C GLU A 106 -19.44 -5.41 -11.36
N ASP A 107 -19.21 -6.46 -10.58
CA ASP A 107 -19.81 -6.72 -9.26
C ASP A 107 -18.78 -6.77 -8.12
N GLU A 108 -19.28 -6.68 -6.89
CA GLU A 108 -18.49 -6.97 -5.70
C GLU A 108 -18.37 -8.48 -5.46
N ILE A 109 -17.18 -8.97 -5.11
CA ILE A 109 -16.98 -10.36 -4.65
C ILE A 109 -16.71 -10.35 -3.14
N LYS A 110 -17.69 -10.82 -2.37
CA LYS A 110 -17.53 -11.14 -0.95
C LYS A 110 -17.34 -12.65 -0.77
N ILE A 111 -16.28 -13.05 -0.08
CA ILE A 111 -16.01 -14.44 0.28
C ILE A 111 -15.82 -14.55 1.79
N LYS A 112 -16.26 -15.65 2.40
CA LYS A 112 -16.13 -15.83 3.86
C LYS A 112 -14.78 -16.43 4.23
N ARG A 113 -14.20 -17.25 3.35
CA ARG A 113 -12.90 -17.89 3.58
C ARG A 113 -12.08 -17.79 2.32
N ILE A 114 -10.83 -17.41 2.49
CA ILE A 114 -9.91 -17.20 1.35
C ILE A 114 -9.65 -18.48 0.53
N PHE A 115 -9.81 -19.64 1.16
CA PHE A 115 -9.73 -20.94 0.48
C PHE A 115 -10.87 -21.19 -0.51
N GLU A 116 -11.96 -20.43 -0.45
CA GLU A 116 -13.07 -20.49 -1.42
C GLU A 116 -12.65 -19.89 -2.78
N LYS A 117 -11.70 -18.96 -2.78
CA LYS A 117 -11.13 -18.39 -4.00
C LYS A 117 -9.66 -17.96 -3.79
N PRO A 118 -8.70 -18.91 -3.72
CA PRO A 118 -7.30 -18.61 -3.46
C PRO A 118 -6.65 -17.68 -4.50
N SER A 119 -7.19 -17.64 -5.72
CA SER A 119 -6.72 -16.74 -6.77
C SER A 119 -6.86 -15.25 -6.40
N LEU A 120 -7.71 -14.89 -5.43
CA LEU A 120 -7.82 -13.52 -4.93
C LEU A 120 -6.55 -13.07 -4.17
N PHE A 121 -5.74 -13.98 -3.62
CA PHE A 121 -4.46 -13.62 -2.99
C PHE A 121 -3.41 -13.14 -4.00
N VAL A 122 -3.43 -13.72 -5.21
CA VAL A 122 -2.45 -13.45 -6.26
C VAL A 122 -2.97 -12.45 -7.30
N LEU A 123 -4.12 -11.84 -7.03
CA LEU A 123 -4.73 -10.88 -7.92
C LEU A 123 -3.87 -9.62 -7.96
N SER A 124 -3.34 -9.33 -9.16
CA SER A 124 -2.58 -8.11 -9.42
C SER A 124 -3.49 -6.88 -9.29
N PRO A 125 -3.03 -5.81 -8.62
CA PRO A 125 -1.70 -5.64 -8.05
C PRO A 125 -1.63 -6.25 -6.64
N ALA A 126 -0.47 -6.80 -6.31
CA ALA A 126 -0.35 -7.80 -5.24
C ALA A 126 -0.69 -7.25 -3.84
N ILE A 127 -0.37 -5.99 -3.54
CA ILE A 127 -0.50 -5.46 -2.17
C ILE A 127 -0.81 -3.96 -2.05
N TRP A 128 -0.45 -3.11 -3.02
CA TRP A 128 -0.55 -1.65 -2.84
C TRP A 128 -1.94 -1.07 -3.10
N SER A 129 -2.84 -1.83 -3.72
CA SER A 129 -4.25 -1.46 -3.88
C SER A 129 -5.14 -1.93 -2.73
N LYS A 130 -4.56 -2.45 -1.64
CA LYS A 130 -5.30 -3.16 -0.59
C LYS A 130 -5.19 -2.46 0.77
N ILE A 131 -6.26 -2.55 1.55
CA ILE A 131 -6.30 -2.27 2.98
C ILE A 131 -6.52 -3.58 3.73
N TYR A 132 -5.79 -3.77 4.84
CA TYR A 132 -5.80 -4.97 5.67
C TYR A 132 -6.16 -4.60 7.11
N ARG A 133 -6.85 -5.49 7.81
CA ARG A 133 -7.05 -5.45 9.27
C ARG A 133 -6.07 -6.39 9.97
#